data_AF-A0AAW7ZAN7-F1
#
_entry.id   AF-A0AAW7ZAN7-F1
#
_cell.length_a   1.000
_cell.length_b   1.000
_cell.length_c   1.000
_cell.angle_alpha   90.00
_cell.angle_beta   90.00
_cell.angle_gamma   90.00
#
_symmetry.space_group_name_H-M   'P 1'
#
loop_
_entity.id
_entity.type
_entity.pdbx_description
1 polymer ?
#
loop_
_entity_poly.entity_id
_entity_poly.type
_entity_poly.pdbx_seq_one_letter_code
_entity_poly.pdbx_strand_id
1 'polypeptide(L)' 'MTCLRIKKAGELLEQEDIEIIEIAYKVGFESLSNFYKHFKEQMGHTPNEHRKC' A
#
# COMPACT_ATOMS: atom_id res chain seq x y z
N MET A 1 -13.12 1.03 8.52
CA MET A 1 -13.15 0.27 7.25
C MET A 1 -11.86 0.37 6.43
N THR A 2 -10.95 1.31 6.71
CA THR A 2 -9.74 1.56 5.89
C THR A 2 -8.57 0.62 6.19
N CYS A 3 -8.51 0.02 7.38
CA CYS A 3 -7.41 -0.86 7.80
C CYS A 3 -7.28 -2.13 6.94
N LEU A 4 -8.40 -2.73 6.52
CA LEU A 4 -8.38 -3.96 5.74
C LEU A 4 -7.80 -3.76 4.33
N ARG A 5 -8.04 -2.57 3.74
CA ARG A 5 -7.49 -2.18 2.42
C ARG A 5 -5.98 -2.04 2.48
N ILE A 6 -5.46 -1.36 3.50
CA ILE A 6 -4.00 -1.20 3.67
C ILE A 6 -3.32 -2.52 4.00
N LYS A 7 -3.95 -3.36 4.82
CA LYS A 7 -3.40 -4.69 5.14
C LYS A 7 -3.27 -5.56 3.89
N LYS A 8 -4.31 -5.58 3.05
CA LYS A 8 -4.29 -6.27 1.75
C LYS A 8 -3.28 -5.66 0.77
N ALA A 9 -3.09 -4.34 0.80
CA ALA A 9 -2.04 -3.69 0.03
C ALA A 9 -0.64 -4.12 0.46
N GLY A 10 -0.40 -4.29 1.77
CA GLY A 10 0.84 -4.82 2.32
C GLY A 10 1.12 -6.25 1.85
N GLU A 11 0.12 -7.13 1.93
CA GLU A 11 0.25 -8.51 1.43
C GLU A 11 0.58 -8.55 -0.07
N LEU A 12 -0.05 -7.69 -0.87
CA LEU A 12 0.25 -7.60 -2.32
C LEU A 12 1.67 -7.08 -2.61
N LEU A 13 2.21 -6.20 -1.76
CA LEU A 13 3.59 -5.70 -1.87
C LEU A 13 4.63 -6.77 -1.54
N GLU A 14 4.27 -7.74 -0.69
CA GLU A 14 5.17 -8.82 -0.25
C GLU A 14 5.09 -10.05 -1.18
N GLN A 15 3.91 -10.33 -1.74
CA GLN A 15 3.70 -11.50 -2.61
C GLN A 15 4.09 -11.26 -4.08
N GLU A 16 3.90 -10.05 -4.59
CA GLU A 16 4.11 -9.75 -6.00
C GLU A 16 4.92 -8.45 -6.17
N ASP A 17 5.76 -8.39 -7.19
CA ASP A 17 6.55 -7.21 -7.57
C ASP A 17 5.67 -6.16 -8.29
N ILE A 18 4.42 -5.97 -7.84
CA ILE A 18 3.46 -5.06 -8.45
C ILE A 18 3.79 -3.62 -8.08
N GLU A 19 3.66 -2.71 -9.04
CA GLU A 19 3.83 -1.29 -8.78
C GLU A 19 2.85 -0.78 -7.72
N ILE A 20 3.35 0.11 -6.86
CA ILE A 20 2.60 0.71 -5.76
C ILE A 20 1.35 1.44 -6.30
N ILE A 21 1.41 1.93 -7.54
CA ILE A 21 0.28 2.56 -8.24
C ILE A 21 -0.85 1.57 -8.48
N GLU A 22 -0.55 0.36 -8.97
CA GLU A 22 -1.55 -0.67 -9.20
C GLU A 22 -2.17 -1.16 -7.90
N ILE A 23 -1.37 -1.27 -6.84
CA ILE A 23 -1.86 -1.67 -5.53
C ILE A 23 -2.81 -0.62 -4.97
N ALA A 24 -2.47 0.66 -5.10
CA ALA A 24 -3.35 1.77 -4.73
C ALA A 24 -4.69 1.70 -5.50
N TYR A 25 -4.66 1.46 -6.82
CA TYR A 25 -5.87 1.27 -7.60
C TYR A 25 -6.67 0.02 -7.16
N LYS A 26 -6.00 -1.12 -6.94
CA LYS A 26 -6.62 -2.38 -6.48
C LYS A 26 -7.36 -2.22 -5.15
N VAL A 27 -6.81 -1.43 -4.23
CA VAL A 27 -7.41 -1.20 -2.90
C VAL A 27 -8.38 -0.01 -2.87
N GLY A 28 -8.62 0.63 -4.02
CA GLY A 28 -9.62 1.68 -4.20
C GLY A 28 -9.15 3.09 -3.83
N PHE A 29 -7.86 3.37 -4.00
CA PHE A 29 -7.29 4.71 -3.90
C PHE A 29 -7.09 5.27 -5.31
N GLU A 30 -7.61 6.48 -5.53
CA GLU A 30 -7.46 7.22 -6.79
C GLU A 30 -6.13 7.98 -6.86
N SER A 31 -5.40 8.08 -5.75
CA SER A 31 -4.17 8.84 -5.68
C SER A 31 -3.14 8.18 -4.78
N LEU A 32 -1.95 7.99 -5.34
CA LEU A 32 -0.78 7.50 -4.64
C LEU A 32 -0.49 8.32 -3.38
N SER A 33 -0.51 9.65 -3.45
CA SER A 33 -0.20 10.52 -2.30
C SER A 33 -1.10 10.23 -1.09
N ASN A 34 -2.41 10.00 -1.32
CA ASN A 34 -3.34 9.61 -0.26
C ASN A 34 -3.07 8.19 0.24
N PHE A 35 -2.79 7.27 -0.68
CA PHE A 35 -2.42 5.90 -0.34
C PHE A 35 -1.15 5.85 0.51
N TYR A 36 -0.07 6.53 0.11
CA TYR A 36 1.19 6.62 0.84
C TYR A 36 1.00 7.16 2.25
N LYS A 37 0.20 8.24 2.39
CA LYS A 37 -0.08 8.82 3.70
C LYS A 37 -0.82 7.83 4.60
N HIS A 38 -1.89 7.22 4.10
CA HIS A 38 -2.67 6.23 4.85
C HIS A 38 -1.88 4.94 5.14
N PHE A 39 -1.09 4.48 4.18
CA PHE A 39 -0.25 3.30 4.33
C PHE A 39 0.80 3.54 5.40
N LYS A 40 1.51 4.69 5.35
CA LYS A 40 2.48 5.07 6.36
C LYS A 40 1.86 5.26 7.74
N GLU A 41 0.67 5.84 7.84
CA GLU A 41 -0.05 5.98 9.12
C GLU A 41 -0.49 4.64 9.72
N GLN A 42 -0.69 3.60 8.90
CA GLN A 42 -1.16 2.28 9.36
C GLN A 42 -0.01 1.27 9.55
N MET A 43 0.95 1.21 8.63
CA MET A 43 2.11 0.30 8.65
C MET A 43 3.33 0.91 9.35
N GLY A 44 3.37 2.25 9.51
CA GLY A 44 4.50 2.96 10.10
C GLY A 44 5.67 3.25 9.14
N HIS A 45 5.70 2.61 7.97
CA HIS A 45 6.72 2.77 6.94
C HIS A 45 6.08 2.89 5.56
N THR A 46 6.84 3.33 4.56
CA THR A 46 6.31 3.49 3.20
C THR A 46 6.21 2.15 2.46
N PRO A 47 5.26 1.97 1.54
CA PRO A 47 5.15 0.74 0.74
C PRO A 47 6.41 0.45 -0.09
N ASN A 48 7.17 1.51 -0.44
CA ASN A 48 8.46 1.39 -1.12
C ASN A 48 9.59 0.87 -0.22
N GLU A 49 9.53 1.18 1.08
CA GLU A 49 10.43 0.57 2.08
C GLU A 49 10.04 -0.89 2.33
N HIS A 50 8.74 -1.20 2.32
CA HIS A 50 8.25 -2.57 2.50
C HIS A 50 8.75 -3.52 1.40
N ARG A 51 8.81 -3.05 0.16
CA ARG A 51 9.27 -3.84 -1.01
C ARG A 51 10.79 -4.06 -1.07
N LYS A 52 11.58 -3.33 -0.27
CA LYS A 52 13.06 -3.36 -0.31
C LYS A 52 13.72 -4.22 0.77
N CYS A 53 12.95 -4.93 1.59
CA CYS A 53 13.48 -5.84 2.62
C CYS A 53 13.44 -7.30 2.15
#